data_AF-A0A5S9PK86-F1
#
_entry.id   AF-A0A5S9PK86-F1
#
_cell.length_a   1.000
_cell.length_b   1.000
_cell.length_c   1.000
_cell.angle_alpha   90.00
_cell.angle_beta   90.00
_cell.angle_gamma   90.00
#
_symmetry.space_group_name_H-M   'P 1'
#
loop_
_entity.id
_entity.type
_entity.pdbx_description
1 polymer ?
#
loop_
_entity_poly.entity_id
_entity_poly.type
_entity_poly.pdbx_seq_one_letter_code
_entity_poly.pdbx_strand_id
1 'polypeptide(L)'
;MRLIRRLNRGLTKEVSDWVDDDMISEDQRHAICARYNVSLGDLFIDLALITLIGANWDEIPRGVRMAALVLLTPSTHGFAHKRYIGSDEPIASRFFSLGSFYGAAIIPIAQIYHL
;
A
#
# COMPACT_ATOMS: atom_id res chain seq x y z
N MET A 1 15.49 3.62 9.44
CA MET A 1 14.48 3.32 8.39
C MET A 1 14.27 4.42 7.33
N ARG A 2 14.63 5.70 7.53
CA ARG A 2 14.53 6.75 6.48
C ARG A 2 15.46 6.54 5.28
N LEU A 3 16.58 5.84 5.46
CA LEU A 3 17.59 5.60 4.42
C LEU A 3 17.10 4.64 3.34
N ILE A 4 16.53 3.50 3.76
CA ILE A 4 16.03 2.44 2.86
C ILE A 4 14.91 2.97 1.95
N ARG A 5 14.03 3.84 2.47
CA ARG A 5 12.95 4.45 1.67
C ARG A 5 13.43 5.48 0.65
N ARG A 6 14.55 6.17 0.93
CA ARG A 6 15.20 7.05 -0.06
C ARG A 6 15.91 6.23 -1.13
N LEU A 7 16.54 5.14 -0.72
CA LEU A 7 17.19 4.17 -1.61
C LEU A 7 16.21 3.56 -2.61
N ASN A 8 15.06 3.06 -2.17
CA ASN A 8 14.09 2.46 -3.11
C ASN A 8 13.53 3.45 -4.13
N ARG A 9 13.34 4.72 -3.76
CA ARG A 9 12.93 5.77 -4.71
C ARG A 9 14.05 6.15 -5.69
N GLY A 10 15.29 6.17 -5.20
CA GLY A 10 16.47 6.33 -6.06
C GLY A 10 16.56 5.18 -7.05
N LEU A 11 16.37 3.95 -6.58
CA LEU A 11 16.45 2.74 -7.39
C LEU A 11 15.39 2.70 -8.50
N THR A 12 14.15 3.12 -8.26
CA THR A 12 13.13 3.16 -9.33
C THR A 12 13.55 4.08 -10.47
N LYS A 13 14.11 5.24 -10.12
CA LYS A 13 14.55 6.24 -11.07
C LYS A 13 15.80 5.74 -11.81
N GLU A 14 16.80 5.29 -11.06
CA GLU A 14 18.06 4.77 -11.58
C GLU A 14 17.87 3.61 -12.56
N VAL A 15 17.00 2.64 -12.23
CA VAL A 15 16.74 1.49 -13.12
C VAL A 15 15.90 1.90 -14.33
N SER A 16 15.15 3.01 -14.27
CA SER A 16 14.49 3.57 -15.45
C SER A 16 15.49 4.29 -16.35
N ASP A 17 16.40 5.08 -15.75
CA ASP A 17 17.50 5.73 -16.47
C ASP A 17 18.39 4.68 -17.18
N TRP A 18 18.59 3.49 -16.58
CA TRP A 18 19.31 2.37 -17.24
C TRP A 18 18.58 1.75 -18.44
N VAL A 19 17.24 1.84 -18.51
CA VAL A 19 16.50 1.45 -19.72
C VAL A 19 16.64 2.51 -20.79
N ASP A 20 16.55 3.79 -20.41
CA ASP A 20 16.73 4.92 -21.34
C ASP A 20 18.15 4.95 -21.93
N ASP A 21 19.16 4.54 -21.15
CA ASP A 21 20.55 4.37 -21.57
C ASP A 21 20.81 3.05 -22.33
N ASP A 22 19.77 2.26 -22.63
CA ASP A 22 19.82 0.98 -23.34
C ASP A 22 20.73 -0.08 -22.66
N MET A 23 21.00 0.09 -21.35
CA MET A 23 21.84 -0.81 -20.56
C MET A 23 21.10 -2.09 -20.15
N ILE A 24 19.78 -2.00 -19.98
CA ILE A 24 18.91 -3.13 -19.63
C ILE A 24 17.59 -3.03 -20.39
N SER A 25 16.93 -4.17 -20.62
CA SER A 25 15.60 -4.18 -21.24
C SER A 25 14.51 -3.78 -20.25
N GLU A 26 13.35 -3.38 -20.78
CA GLU A 26 12.16 -3.08 -19.97
C GLU A 26 11.72 -4.29 -19.12
N ASP A 27 11.84 -5.51 -19.65
CA ASP A 27 11.55 -6.75 -18.89
C ASP A 27 12.51 -6.93 -17.70
N GLN A 28 13.79 -6.57 -17.88
CA GLN A 28 14.79 -6.62 -16.80
C GLN A 28 14.54 -5.54 -15.74
N ARG A 29 14.12 -4.33 -16.14
CA ARG A 29 13.69 -3.29 -15.21
C ARG A 29 12.55 -3.77 -14.33
N HIS A 30 11.54 -4.41 -14.92
CA HIS A 30 10.40 -4.96 -14.18
C HIS A 30 10.85 -6.04 -13.19
N ALA A 31 11.73 -6.96 -13.61
CA ALA A 31 12.27 -7.99 -12.75
C ALA A 31 13.06 -7.42 -11.55
N ILE A 32 13.87 -6.37 -11.78
CA ILE A 32 14.64 -5.69 -10.74
C ILE A 32 13.71 -4.93 -9.78
N CYS A 33 12.78 -4.13 -10.29
CA CYS A 33 11.82 -3.41 -9.45
C CYS A 33 10.95 -4.36 -8.63
N ALA A 34 10.52 -5.49 -9.22
CA ALA A 34 9.78 -6.53 -8.51
C ALA A 34 10.63 -7.18 -7.40
N ARG A 35 11.91 -7.45 -7.66
CA ARG A 35 12.84 -8.01 -6.67
C ARG A 35 13.04 -7.10 -5.46
N TYR A 36 13.11 -5.79 -5.67
CA TYR A 36 13.30 -4.80 -4.59
C TYR A 36 11.98 -4.27 -4.03
N ASN A 37 10.86 -4.92 -4.36
CA ASN A 37 9.50 -4.61 -3.91
C ASN A 37 9.10 -3.15 -4.16
N VAL A 38 9.61 -2.59 -5.26
CA VAL A 38 9.30 -1.26 -5.75
C VAL A 38 8.04 -1.36 -6.61
N SER A 39 6.91 -1.75 -6.01
CA SER A 39 5.67 -1.95 -6.76
C SER A 39 4.60 -0.98 -6.29
N LEU A 40 4.06 -0.20 -7.23
CA LEU A 40 2.80 0.54 -7.06
C LEU A 40 1.61 -0.41 -6.84
N GLY A 41 1.78 -1.71 -7.07
CA GLY A 41 0.72 -2.72 -6.95
C GLY A 41 0.08 -2.73 -5.57
N ASP A 42 0.89 -2.68 -4.50
CA ASP A 42 0.35 -2.65 -3.13
C ASP A 42 -0.51 -1.40 -2.89
N LEU A 43 -0.05 -0.24 -3.37
CA LEU A 43 -0.80 1.01 -3.32
C LEU A 43 -2.11 0.95 -4.13
N PHE A 44 -2.07 0.35 -5.32
CA PHE A 44 -3.27 0.20 -6.16
C PHE A 44 -4.27 -0.79 -5.55
N ILE A 45 -3.81 -1.82 -4.83
CA ILE A 45 -4.69 -2.74 -4.09
C ILE A 45 -5.42 -1.97 -2.98
N ASP A 46 -4.71 -1.13 -2.22
CA ASP A 46 -5.35 -0.27 -1.20
C ASP A 46 -6.39 0.66 -1.80
N LEU A 47 -6.02 1.34 -2.88
CA LEU A 47 -6.90 2.27 -3.57
C LEU A 47 -8.13 1.54 -4.14
N ALA A 48 -7.94 0.36 -4.74
CA ALA A 48 -9.03 -0.45 -5.26
C ALA A 48 -10.00 -0.87 -4.16
N LEU A 49 -9.50 -1.29 -2.99
CA LEU A 49 -10.35 -1.69 -1.87
C LEU A 49 -11.17 -0.51 -1.33
N ILE A 50 -10.53 0.63 -1.09
CA ILE A 50 -11.22 1.86 -0.66
C ILE A 50 -12.28 2.27 -1.69
N THR A 51 -11.93 2.22 -2.98
CA THR A 51 -12.84 2.61 -4.06
C THR A 51 -14.05 1.68 -4.14
N LEU A 52 -13.85 0.36 -3.98
CA LEU A 52 -14.93 -0.61 -3.95
C LEU A 52 -15.89 -0.38 -2.77
N ILE A 53 -15.34 -0.13 -1.58
CA ILE A 53 -16.15 0.19 -0.39
C ILE A 53 -16.89 1.53 -0.60
N GLY A 54 -16.20 2.53 -1.16
CA GLY A 54 -16.78 3.83 -1.51
C GLY A 54 -17.88 3.75 -2.55
N ALA A 55 -17.80 2.84 -3.52
CA ALA A 55 -18.84 2.65 -4.53
C ALA A 55 -20.16 2.14 -3.94
N ASN A 56 -20.11 1.46 -2.79
CA ASN A 56 -21.28 0.92 -2.08
C ASN A 56 -21.65 1.76 -0.85
N TRP A 57 -21.14 3.00 -0.76
CA TRP A 57 -21.15 3.77 0.48
C TRP A 57 -22.57 4.11 0.95
N ASP A 58 -23.47 4.46 0.04
CA ASP A 58 -24.84 4.88 0.38
C ASP A 58 -25.65 3.77 1.05
N GLU A 59 -25.38 2.51 0.73
CA GLU A 59 -26.08 1.35 1.29
C GLU A 59 -25.62 0.98 2.70
N ILE A 60 -24.40 1.38 3.09
CA ILE A 60 -23.82 1.02 4.40
C ILE A 60 -24.35 1.99 5.46
N PRO A 61 -24.80 1.56 6.66
CA PRO A 61 -25.20 2.51 7.71
C PRO A 61 -24.03 3.34 8.25
N ARG A 62 -24.23 4.63 8.55
CA ARG A 62 -23.16 5.57 9.00
C ARG A 62 -22.28 5.01 10.14
N GLY A 63 -22.90 4.42 11.16
CA GLY A 63 -22.17 3.83 12.29
C GLY A 63 -21.26 2.68 11.89
N VAL A 64 -21.69 1.86 10.92
CA VAL A 64 -20.89 0.75 10.37
C VAL A 64 -19.73 1.28 9.54
N ARG A 65 -19.93 2.35 8.75
CA ARG A 65 -18.86 3.00 7.98
C ARG A 65 -17.74 3.49 8.88
N MET A 66 -18.09 4.20 9.95
CA MET A 66 -17.12 4.73 10.92
C MET A 66 -16.38 3.61 11.64
N ALA A 67 -17.10 2.60 12.12
CA ALA A 67 -16.49 1.44 12.76
C ALA A 67 -15.54 0.71 11.81
N ALA A 68 -15.96 0.48 10.56
CA ALA A 68 -15.14 -0.18 9.55
C ALA A 68 -13.85 0.62 9.27
N LEU A 69 -13.94 1.92 8.99
CA LEU A 69 -12.78 2.77 8.74
C LEU A 69 -11.80 2.77 9.92
N VAL A 70 -12.31 2.94 11.15
CA VAL A 70 -11.48 3.00 12.36
C VAL A 70 -10.84 1.65 12.66
N LEU A 71 -11.56 0.54 12.45
CA LEU A 71 -11.05 -0.81 12.75
C LEU A 71 -10.14 -1.36 11.66
N LEU A 72 -10.22 -0.87 10.41
CA LEU A 72 -9.43 -1.38 9.29
C LEU A 72 -7.92 -1.24 9.54
N THR A 73 -7.48 -0.07 10.01
CA THR A 73 -6.06 0.24 10.29
C THR A 73 -5.47 -0.62 11.42
N PRO A 74 -6.06 -0.71 12.62
CA PRO A 74 -5.54 -1.57 13.68
C PRO A 74 -5.67 -3.06 13.33
N SER A 75 -6.68 -3.48 12.56
CA SER A 75 -6.84 -4.88 12.14
C SER A 75 -5.72 -5.31 11.19
N THR A 76 -5.42 -4.49 10.18
CA THR A 76 -4.33 -4.74 9.21
C THR A 76 -2.96 -4.72 9.89
N HIS A 77 -2.70 -3.77 10.78
CA HIS A 77 -1.45 -3.74 11.55
C HIS A 77 -1.34 -4.90 12.55
N GLY A 78 -2.41 -5.26 13.24
CA GLY A 78 -2.43 -6.42 14.15
C GLY A 78 -2.14 -7.72 13.41
N PHE A 79 -2.72 -7.89 12.22
CA PHE A 79 -2.44 -9.03 11.35
C PHE A 79 -0.98 -9.03 10.87
N ALA A 80 -0.46 -7.88 10.40
CA ALA A 80 0.93 -7.73 10.01
C ALA A 80 1.89 -8.10 11.15
N HIS A 81 1.59 -7.65 12.37
CA HIS A 81 2.39 -7.93 13.55
C HIS A 81 2.41 -9.42 13.90
N LYS A 82 1.24 -10.08 13.90
CA LYS A 82 1.14 -11.54 14.10
C LYS A 82 1.95 -12.30 13.05
N ARG A 83 1.90 -11.85 11.79
CA ARG A 83 2.62 -12.47 10.67
C ARG A 83 4.14 -12.26 10.76
N TYR A 84 4.57 -11.11 11.25
CA TYR A 84 5.97 -10.80 11.52
C TYR A 84 6.57 -11.72 12.57
N ILE A 85 5.85 -11.97 13.68
CA ILE A 85 6.27 -12.92 14.72
C ILE A 85 6.37 -14.35 14.16
N GLY A 86 5.51 -14.70 13.20
CA GLY A 86 5.55 -15.98 12.48
C GLY A 86 6.67 -16.12 11.46
N SER A 87 7.63 -15.17 11.38
CA SER A 87 8.75 -15.14 10.42
C SER A 87 8.35 -14.98 8.95
N ASP A 88 7.11 -14.63 8.65
CA ASP A 88 6.63 -14.37 7.29
C ASP A 88 6.71 -12.87 6.95
N GLU A 89 7.96 -12.37 6.92
CA GLU A 89 8.32 -10.97 6.72
C GLU A 89 7.76 -10.34 5.41
N PRO A 90 7.71 -11.04 4.27
CA PRO A 90 7.14 -10.47 3.05
C PRO A 90 5.64 -10.19 3.17
N ILE A 91 4.89 -11.05 3.85
CA ILE A 91 3.45 -10.86 4.07
C ILE A 91 3.25 -9.78 5.14
N ALA A 92 4.06 -9.77 6.20
CA ALA A 92 4.02 -8.75 7.23
C ALA A 92 4.25 -7.34 6.67
N SER A 93 5.26 -7.16 5.82
CA SER A 93 5.58 -5.86 5.21
C SER A 93 4.48 -5.35 4.28
N ARG A 94 3.82 -6.24 3.53
CA ARG A 94 2.64 -5.91 2.70
C ARG A 94 1.48 -5.42 3.55
N PHE A 95 1.05 -6.19 4.56
CA PHE A 95 -0.07 -5.82 5.44
C PHE A 95 0.22 -4.58 6.29
N PHE A 96 1.49 -4.36 6.67
CA PHE A 96 1.90 -3.15 7.36
C PHE A 96 1.79 -1.91 6.45
N SER A 97 2.18 -2.05 5.18
CA SER A 97 2.07 -0.97 4.19
C SER A 97 0.60 -0.67 3.87
N LEU A 98 -0.22 -1.72 3.64
CA LEU A 98 -1.67 -1.61 3.45
C LEU A 98 -2.34 -0.83 4.59
N GLY A 99 -2.08 -1.21 5.85
CA GLY A 99 -2.60 -0.52 7.03
C GLY A 99 -2.20 0.95 7.12
N SER A 100 -0.98 1.29 6.69
CA SER A 100 -0.50 2.67 6.66
C SER A 100 -1.23 3.53 5.61
N PHE A 101 -1.56 2.95 4.45
CA PHE A 101 -2.31 3.65 3.39
C PHE A 101 -3.78 3.84 3.77
N TYR A 102 -4.43 2.83 4.35
CA TYR A 102 -5.78 3.01 4.93
C TYR A 102 -5.80 4.11 5.97
N GLY A 103 -4.84 4.11 6.90
CA GLY A 103 -4.70 5.14 7.92
C GLY A 103 -4.61 6.56 7.33
N ALA A 104 -3.85 6.72 6.25
CA ALA A 104 -3.72 8.00 5.55
C ALA A 104 -5.01 8.42 4.81
N ALA A 105 -5.80 7.46 4.34
CA ALA A 105 -7.02 7.71 3.56
C ALA A 105 -8.26 8.00 4.42
N ILE A 106 -8.29 7.62 5.70
CA ILE A 106 -9.47 7.79 6.58
C ILE A 106 -9.92 9.25 6.68
N ILE A 107 -9.00 10.19 6.87
CA ILE A 107 -9.32 11.62 7.01
C ILE A 107 -9.97 12.19 5.73
N PRO A 108 -9.38 12.06 4.54
CA PRO A 108 -10.01 12.55 3.31
C PRO A 108 -11.33 11.84 2.97
N ILE A 109 -11.46 10.53 3.25
CA ILE A 109 -12.73 9.82 3.08
C ILE A 109 -13.80 10.40 4.01
N ALA A 110 -13.48 10.63 5.29
CA ALA A 110 -14.41 11.23 6.23
C ALA A 110 -14.89 12.61 5.78
N GLN A 111 -13.99 13.41 5.18
CA GLN A 111 -14.31 14.72 4.63
C GLN A 111 -15.24 14.66 3.40
N ILE A 112 -14.97 13.76 2.44
CA ILE A 112 -15.78 13.59 1.22
C ILE A 112 -17.22 13.21 1.56
N TYR A 113 -17.39 12.35 2.56
CA TYR A 113 -18.70 11.80 2.91
C TYR A 113 -19.40 12.54 4.06
N HIS A 114 -18.86 13.68 4.49
CA HIS A 114 -19.40 14.48 5.60
C HIS A 114 -19.71 13.62 6.84
N LEU A 115 -18.81 12.68 7.14
CA LEU A 115 -18.92 11.82 8.31
C LEU A 115 -18.66 12.57 9.62
#